data_AF-R4LYS4-F1
#
_entry.id   AF-R4LYS4-F1
#
_cell.length_a   1.000
_cell.length_b   1.000
_cell.length_c   1.000
_cell.angle_alpha   90.00
_cell.angle_beta   90.00
_cell.angle_gamma   90.00
#
_symmetry.space_group_name_H-M   'P 1'
#
loop_
_entity.id
_entity.type
_entity.pdbx_description
1 polymer ?
#
loop_
_entity_poly.entity_id
_entity_poly.type
_entity_poly.pdbx_seq_one_letter_code
_entity_poly.pdbx_strand_id
1 'polypeptide(L)'
;MNRRVRSTWKTIAATAAAVAVAVCGSATAAQAASIKVIDYPNFNSGPALSLQGAASVVKPTGQPKVLRLVKSDNHTAGAAWAAHKISPTKPFITTFVGQIATGAVHGDGIAFVIQGAGNKALGWDGGGMGYSGIKSSVAVEFDTYKNSYDISDNHVAIVTGGNAEVQAASANAPRALAGQPFRGTISYEPLTKTLQVFVNAGNSTLPGTLVLSRTIDIAAAVGSGPVHVGFTAANGSNYSAQDIDSWTMFAG
;
A
#
# COMPACT_ATOMS: atom_id res chain seq x y z
N MET A 1 -0.60 -3.09 -78.21
CA MET A 1 0.61 -2.31 -77.85
C MET A 1 0.39 -1.72 -76.46
N ASN A 2 1.25 -2.10 -75.50
CA ASN A 2 1.44 -1.59 -74.13
C ASN A 2 0.23 -1.50 -73.17
N ARG A 3 0.08 -2.44 -72.23
CA ARG A 3 0.83 -2.69 -70.97
C ARG A 3 0.11 -2.04 -69.77
N ARG A 4 -0.77 -2.81 -69.12
CA ARG A 4 -1.19 -2.54 -67.73
C ARG A 4 -0.08 -3.03 -66.79
N VAL A 5 0.58 -2.10 -66.10
CA VAL A 5 1.51 -2.42 -65.01
C VAL A 5 0.68 -2.79 -63.78
N ARG A 6 0.71 -4.07 -63.38
CA ARG A 6 0.17 -4.51 -62.10
C ARG A 6 1.28 -4.37 -61.05
N SER A 7 1.06 -3.46 -60.10
CA SER A 7 1.87 -3.33 -58.88
C SER A 7 1.73 -4.60 -58.05
N THR A 8 2.85 -5.28 -57.79
CA THR A 8 2.92 -6.43 -56.88
C THR A 8 3.49 -5.96 -55.56
N TRP A 9 2.64 -5.83 -54.54
CA TRP A 9 3.09 -5.63 -53.17
C TRP A 9 3.52 -6.99 -52.62
N LYS A 10 4.83 -7.20 -52.49
CA LYS A 10 5.39 -8.32 -51.72
C LYS A 10 5.21 -7.97 -50.24
N THR A 11 4.24 -8.59 -49.58
CA THR A 11 4.13 -8.52 -48.12
C THR A 11 5.28 -9.32 -47.53
N ILE A 12 6.24 -8.63 -46.92
CA ILE A 12 7.28 -9.25 -46.09
C ILE A 12 6.57 -9.74 -44.83
N ALA A 13 6.47 -11.05 -44.65
CA ALA A 13 6.02 -11.65 -43.40
C ALA A 13 7.09 -11.39 -42.34
N ALA A 14 6.86 -10.41 -41.48
CA ALA A 14 7.64 -10.24 -40.26
C ALA A 14 7.21 -11.34 -39.28
N THR A 15 8.07 -12.34 -39.09
CA THR A 15 8.00 -13.25 -37.94
C THR A 15 8.21 -12.43 -36.67
N ALA A 16 7.12 -12.11 -35.98
CA ALA A 16 7.19 -11.60 -34.62
C ALA A 16 7.63 -12.75 -33.71
N ALA A 17 8.88 -12.72 -33.27
CA ALA A 17 9.32 -13.54 -32.16
C ALA A 17 8.57 -13.08 -30.91
N ALA A 18 7.63 -13.90 -30.44
CA ALA A 18 6.95 -13.68 -29.17
C ALA A 18 7.99 -13.84 -28.05
N VAL A 19 8.47 -12.72 -27.50
CA VAL A 19 9.16 -12.71 -26.22
C VAL A 19 8.11 -13.07 -25.17
N ALA A 20 8.19 -14.27 -24.61
CA ALA A 20 7.41 -14.65 -23.44
C ALA A 20 7.88 -13.78 -22.28
N VAL A 21 7.19 -12.65 -22.05
CA VAL A 21 7.26 -11.95 -20.78
C VAL A 21 6.74 -12.95 -19.75
N ALA A 22 7.58 -13.32 -18.78
CA ALA A 22 7.10 -13.96 -17.57
C ALA A 22 6.16 -12.97 -16.89
N VAL A 23 4.88 -13.06 -17.22
CA VAL A 23 3.84 -12.25 -16.60
C VAL A 23 3.65 -12.83 -15.19
N CYS A 24 4.41 -12.28 -14.25
CA CYS A 24 4.21 -12.47 -12.82
C CYS A 24 2.72 -12.28 -12.50
N GLY A 25 2.19 -13.04 -11.53
CA GLY A 25 0.77 -13.01 -11.11
C GLY A 25 0.21 -11.64 -10.69
N SER A 26 1.00 -10.56 -10.75
CA SER A 26 0.56 -9.19 -10.61
C SER A 26 -0.27 -8.67 -11.80
N ALA A 27 -0.12 -9.22 -13.01
CA ALA A 27 -0.94 -8.76 -14.14
C ALA A 27 -2.38 -9.27 -14.10
N THR A 28 -2.67 -10.44 -13.50
CA THR A 28 -4.04 -10.97 -13.44
C THR A 28 -4.90 -10.19 -12.45
N ALA A 29 -4.37 -9.89 -11.26
CA ALA A 29 -5.06 -9.08 -10.26
C ALA A 29 -5.26 -7.63 -10.73
N ALA A 30 -4.24 -7.02 -11.35
CA ALA A 30 -4.34 -5.66 -11.90
C ALA A 30 -5.29 -5.57 -13.10
N GLN A 31 -5.44 -6.65 -13.88
CA GLN A 31 -6.34 -6.70 -15.04
C GLN A 31 -7.80 -7.01 -14.65
N ALA A 32 -8.02 -7.68 -13.52
CA ALA A 32 -9.35 -7.93 -12.97
C ALA A 32 -9.88 -6.74 -12.13
N ALA A 33 -9.02 -6.06 -11.37
CA ALA A 33 -9.35 -4.86 -10.63
C ALA A 33 -9.53 -3.66 -11.58
N SER A 34 -10.75 -3.42 -12.04
CA SER A 34 -11.03 -2.48 -13.13
C SER A 34 -11.65 -1.14 -12.70
N ILE A 35 -12.20 -1.05 -11.49
CA ILE A 35 -12.88 0.17 -11.01
C ILE A 35 -11.95 0.95 -10.10
N LYS A 36 -11.61 2.18 -10.49
CA LYS A 36 -10.88 3.11 -9.62
C LYS A 36 -11.81 3.58 -8.51
N VAL A 37 -11.62 3.04 -7.31
CA VAL A 37 -12.45 3.30 -6.13
C VAL A 37 -11.86 4.38 -5.22
N ILE A 38 -10.55 4.60 -5.31
CA ILE A 38 -9.83 5.62 -4.55
C ILE A 38 -8.88 6.35 -5.48
N ASP A 39 -8.91 7.68 -5.42
CA ASP A 39 -8.09 8.55 -6.27
C ASP A 39 -7.72 9.84 -5.53
N TYR A 40 -6.52 9.84 -4.95
CA TYR A 40 -5.84 10.98 -4.38
C TYR A 40 -4.49 11.14 -5.10
N PRO A 41 -4.42 11.87 -6.23
CA PRO A 41 -3.13 12.28 -6.81
C PRO A 41 -2.30 13.10 -5.82
N ASN A 42 -3.02 13.78 -4.93
CA ASN A 42 -2.64 14.34 -3.64
C ASN A 42 -3.93 14.50 -2.83
N PHE A 43 -3.86 15.05 -1.61
CA PHE A 43 -5.03 15.20 -0.75
C PHE A 43 -5.71 16.58 -0.87
N ASN A 44 -5.55 17.28 -2.00
CA ASN A 44 -6.28 18.54 -2.26
C ASN A 44 -7.78 18.28 -2.49
N SER A 45 -8.10 17.14 -3.08
CA SER A 45 -9.45 16.63 -3.35
C SER A 45 -9.41 15.10 -3.34
N GLY A 46 -10.59 14.47 -3.29
CA GLY A 46 -10.75 13.03 -3.39
C GLY A 46 -11.99 12.56 -2.63
N PRO A 47 -12.18 11.25 -2.49
CA PRO A 47 -13.25 10.68 -1.68
C PRO A 47 -13.24 11.17 -0.22
N ALA A 48 -14.30 10.84 0.53
CA ALA A 48 -14.31 11.13 1.96
C ALA A 48 -13.39 10.16 2.74
N LEU A 49 -12.71 10.69 3.77
CA LEU A 49 -11.95 9.92 4.75
C LEU A 49 -12.57 10.06 6.14
N SER A 50 -12.59 8.96 6.89
CA SER A 50 -12.82 8.98 8.33
C SER A 50 -11.46 9.03 9.04
N LEU A 51 -11.15 10.17 9.65
CA LEU A 51 -9.88 10.40 10.34
C LEU A 51 -10.05 10.14 11.85
N GLN A 52 -9.12 9.38 12.42
CA GLN A 52 -9.11 8.98 13.83
C GLN A 52 -7.76 9.33 14.48
N GLY A 53 -7.80 9.61 15.79
CA GLY A 53 -6.61 9.96 16.55
C GLY A 53 -5.94 11.24 16.01
N ALA A 54 -4.63 11.17 15.78
CA ALA A 54 -3.84 12.30 15.30
C ALA A 54 -3.99 12.58 13.78
N ALA A 55 -4.68 11.71 13.04
CA ALA A 55 -4.73 11.81 11.58
C ALA A 55 -5.44 13.08 11.11
N SER A 56 -4.82 13.79 10.17
CA SER A 56 -5.33 15.05 9.61
C SER A 56 -4.87 15.24 8.17
N VAL A 57 -5.70 15.90 7.34
CA VAL A 57 -5.24 16.39 6.04
C VAL A 57 -4.64 17.77 6.23
N VAL A 58 -3.37 17.94 5.86
CA VAL A 58 -2.60 19.16 6.11
C VAL A 58 -2.01 19.70 4.82
N LYS A 59 -1.74 21.00 4.78
CA LYS A 59 -1.09 21.67 3.65
C LYS A 59 0.32 22.13 4.06
N PRO A 60 1.38 21.38 3.74
CA PRO A 60 2.74 21.85 3.97
C PRO A 60 3.04 23.10 3.13
N THR A 61 3.91 23.96 3.63
CA THR A 61 4.27 25.22 2.95
C THR A 61 4.85 24.94 1.56
N GLY A 62 4.26 25.54 0.54
CA GLY A 62 4.73 25.40 -0.85
C GLY A 62 4.45 24.03 -1.49
N GLN A 63 3.68 23.15 -0.84
CA GLN A 63 3.38 21.80 -1.33
C GLN A 63 1.86 21.54 -1.43
N PRO A 64 1.42 20.53 -2.21
CA PRO A 64 0.05 20.01 -2.16
C PRO A 64 -0.33 19.50 -0.77
N LYS A 65 -1.64 19.35 -0.50
CA LYS A 65 -2.09 18.69 0.74
C LYS A 65 -1.66 17.23 0.78
N VAL A 66 -1.31 16.77 1.98
CA VAL A 66 -0.96 15.39 2.32
C VAL A 66 -1.89 14.88 3.42
N LEU A 67 -2.02 13.55 3.53
CA LEU A 67 -2.62 12.92 4.69
C LEU A 67 -1.53 12.67 5.72
N ARG A 68 -1.56 13.44 6.81
CA ARG A 68 -0.68 13.22 7.96
C ARG A 68 -1.34 12.24 8.91
N LEU A 69 -0.72 11.09 9.15
CA LEU A 69 -1.23 10.09 10.08
C LEU A 69 -0.83 10.44 11.51
N VAL A 70 0.43 10.81 11.71
CA VAL A 70 0.96 11.36 12.97
C VAL A 70 1.94 12.49 12.70
N LYS A 71 1.99 13.47 13.62
CA LYS A 71 3.07 14.48 13.67
C LYS A 71 4.27 13.88 14.42
N SER A 72 5.37 14.63 14.49
CA SER A 72 6.54 14.27 15.29
C SER A 72 6.28 14.48 16.79
N ASP A 73 5.30 13.76 17.34
CA ASP A 73 4.84 13.87 18.73
C ASP A 73 4.94 12.50 19.43
N ASN A 74 5.39 12.51 20.69
CA ASN A 74 5.59 11.34 21.53
C ASN A 74 4.26 10.61 21.83
N HIS A 75 4.24 9.29 21.72
CA HIS A 75 3.08 8.44 22.05
C HIS A 75 1.78 8.88 21.37
N THR A 76 1.77 8.86 20.04
CA THR A 76 0.61 9.22 19.22
C THR A 76 0.26 8.12 18.23
N ALA A 77 -1.03 7.99 17.93
CA ALA A 77 -1.53 7.09 16.89
C ALA A 77 -2.56 7.82 16.04
N GLY A 78 -2.60 7.48 14.75
CA GLY A 78 -3.59 8.00 13.82
C GLY A 78 -4.01 6.95 12.80
N ALA A 79 -5.26 7.05 12.37
CA ALA A 79 -5.81 6.20 11.33
C ALA A 79 -6.68 7.01 10.37
N ALA A 80 -6.67 6.65 9.10
CA ALA A 80 -7.51 7.25 8.08
C ALA A 80 -8.14 6.17 7.22
N TRP A 81 -9.47 6.07 7.29
CA TRP A 81 -10.25 5.05 6.60
C TRP A 81 -11.00 5.64 5.42
N ALA A 82 -10.89 5.03 4.24
CA ALA A 82 -11.72 5.40 3.10
C ALA A 82 -13.20 5.14 3.40
N ALA A 83 -14.06 6.08 2.96
CA ALA A 83 -15.50 5.89 3.02
C ALA A 83 -15.97 4.77 2.08
N HIS A 84 -15.30 4.61 0.92
CA HIS A 84 -15.54 3.49 0.03
C HIS A 84 -14.99 2.20 0.65
N LYS A 85 -15.83 1.17 0.71
CA LYS A 85 -15.49 -0.15 1.23
C LYS A 85 -15.23 -1.10 0.08
N ILE A 86 -14.33 -2.06 0.28
CA ILE A 86 -14.04 -3.11 -0.71
C ILE A 86 -14.60 -4.44 -0.26
N SER A 87 -14.79 -5.38 -1.19
CA SER A 87 -15.03 -6.77 -0.85
C SER A 87 -13.71 -7.52 -0.65
N PRO A 88 -13.49 -8.23 0.47
CA PRO A 88 -12.26 -8.99 0.72
C PRO A 88 -12.13 -10.25 -0.14
N THR A 89 -13.17 -10.60 -0.90
CA THR A 89 -13.20 -11.73 -1.84
C THR A 89 -12.99 -11.31 -3.30
N LYS A 90 -12.66 -10.03 -3.53
CA LYS A 90 -12.43 -9.46 -4.87
C LYS A 90 -10.98 -9.04 -5.05
N PRO A 91 -10.47 -9.04 -6.29
CA PRO A 91 -9.11 -8.58 -6.55
C PRO A 91 -9.02 -7.08 -6.30
N PHE A 92 -7.84 -6.65 -5.89
CA PHE A 92 -7.51 -5.24 -5.81
C PHE A 92 -6.04 -5.00 -6.11
N ILE A 93 -5.75 -3.76 -6.50
CA ILE A 93 -4.41 -3.19 -6.47
C ILE A 93 -4.50 -1.79 -5.87
N THR A 94 -3.66 -1.53 -4.88
CA THR A 94 -3.51 -0.21 -4.25
C THR A 94 -2.07 0.27 -4.43
N THR A 95 -1.90 1.56 -4.67
CA THR A 95 -0.59 2.20 -4.78
C THR A 95 -0.63 3.52 -4.05
N PHE A 96 0.43 3.82 -3.31
CA PHE A 96 0.56 5.06 -2.56
C PHE A 96 2.01 5.51 -2.50
N VAL A 97 2.21 6.78 -2.18
CA VAL A 97 3.52 7.33 -1.83
C VAL A 97 3.49 7.69 -0.36
N GLY A 98 4.32 7.02 0.43
CA GLY A 98 4.51 7.29 1.85
C GLY A 98 5.78 8.08 2.09
N GLN A 99 5.74 8.98 3.08
CA GLN A 99 6.89 9.75 3.53
C GLN A 99 6.98 9.66 5.06
N ILE A 100 8.03 9.00 5.53
CA ILE A 100 8.39 8.92 6.95
C ILE A 100 9.58 9.86 7.17
N ALA A 101 9.41 10.87 8.03
CA ALA A 101 10.50 11.78 8.37
C ALA A 101 11.64 11.02 9.09
N THR A 102 12.87 11.48 8.93
CA THR A 102 14.04 10.87 9.59
C THR A 102 14.78 11.90 10.44
N GLY A 103 15.60 11.42 11.38
CA GLY A 103 16.38 12.21 12.31
C GLY A 103 17.22 11.30 13.21
N ALA A 104 17.88 11.88 14.22
CA ALA A 104 18.67 11.12 15.20
C ALA A 104 17.84 10.05 15.92
N VAL A 105 16.55 10.29 16.05
CA VAL A 105 15.53 9.39 16.57
C VAL A 105 14.35 9.42 15.60
N HIS A 106 13.87 8.26 15.16
CA HIS A 106 12.68 8.14 14.32
C HIS A 106 12.01 6.77 14.53
N GLY A 107 10.78 6.68 14.09
CA GLY A 107 9.90 5.53 14.24
C GLY A 107 8.44 5.96 14.25
N ASP A 108 7.48 5.02 14.27
CA ASP A 108 7.71 3.58 14.07
C ASP A 108 7.55 3.21 12.59
N GLY A 109 6.39 3.51 11.99
CA GLY A 109 6.18 3.31 10.56
C GLY A 109 4.73 3.46 10.12
N ILE A 110 4.50 3.25 8.82
CA ILE A 110 3.18 3.34 8.19
C ILE A 110 2.65 1.94 7.88
N ALA A 111 1.38 1.68 8.15
CA ALA A 111 0.71 0.48 7.68
C ALA A 111 -0.45 0.81 6.72
N PHE A 112 -0.55 0.07 5.62
CA PHE A 112 -1.81 -0.05 4.87
C PHE A 112 -2.64 -1.17 5.52
N VAL A 113 -3.90 -0.88 5.85
CA VAL A 113 -4.73 -1.80 6.64
C VAL A 113 -6.06 -2.04 5.96
N ILE A 114 -6.45 -3.32 5.91
CA ILE A 114 -7.79 -3.80 5.52
C ILE A 114 -8.45 -4.32 6.80
N GLN A 115 -9.64 -3.82 7.16
CA GLN A 115 -10.27 -4.19 8.44
C GLN A 115 -11.79 -4.14 8.46
N GLY A 116 -12.37 -4.98 9.34
CA GLY A 116 -13.81 -5.14 9.56
C GLY A 116 -14.36 -4.56 10.87
N ALA A 117 -13.53 -3.91 11.70
CA ALA A 117 -13.90 -3.31 12.99
C ALA A 117 -14.69 -1.97 12.87
N GLY A 118 -14.66 -1.32 11.71
CA GLY A 118 -15.44 -0.10 11.42
C GLY A 118 -14.59 1.16 11.27
N ASN A 119 -15.21 2.26 10.83
CA ASN A 119 -14.50 3.51 10.47
C ASN A 119 -13.95 4.32 11.66
N LYS A 120 -14.23 3.91 12.90
CA LYS A 120 -13.65 4.49 14.12
C LYS A 120 -12.49 3.67 14.68
N ALA A 121 -12.07 2.61 14.00
CA ALA A 121 -11.00 1.76 14.48
C ALA A 121 -9.69 2.55 14.58
N LEU A 122 -9.03 2.42 15.74
CA LEU A 122 -7.70 2.96 16.02
C LEU A 122 -7.02 2.00 17.00
N GLY A 123 -5.83 1.55 16.65
CA GLY A 123 -5.01 0.67 17.45
C GLY A 123 -4.04 1.41 18.37
N TRP A 124 -3.13 0.65 18.96
CA TRP A 124 -2.12 1.16 19.89
C TRP A 124 -1.01 1.96 19.22
N ASP A 125 -0.36 2.79 20.02
CA ASP A 125 0.78 3.60 19.61
C ASP A 125 2.09 2.78 19.55
N GLY A 126 3.23 3.44 19.33
CA GLY A 126 4.54 2.78 19.23
C GLY A 126 4.62 1.75 18.09
N GLY A 127 5.31 0.64 18.36
CA GLY A 127 5.37 -0.54 17.48
C GLY A 127 4.00 -1.19 17.18
N GLY A 128 2.91 -0.71 17.80
CA GLY A 128 1.55 -1.07 17.41
C GLY A 128 1.06 -0.39 16.12
N MET A 129 1.77 0.65 15.64
CA MET A 129 1.56 1.37 14.38
C MET A 129 0.10 1.79 14.09
N GLY A 130 -0.69 2.02 15.14
CA GLY A 130 -2.09 2.42 15.05
C GLY A 130 -3.04 1.33 14.54
N TYR A 131 -2.58 0.09 14.32
CA TYR A 131 -3.44 -1.03 13.93
C TYR A 131 -3.49 -2.15 14.98
N SER A 132 -2.51 -2.25 15.88
CA SER A 132 -2.51 -3.27 16.92
C SER A 132 -3.74 -3.14 17.82
N GLY A 133 -4.42 -4.27 18.07
CA GLY A 133 -5.72 -4.32 18.74
C GLY A 133 -6.93 -4.30 17.80
N ILE A 134 -6.77 -3.95 16.51
CA ILE A 134 -7.83 -4.09 15.49
C ILE A 134 -7.89 -5.56 15.06
N LYS A 135 -8.62 -6.39 15.82
CA LYS A 135 -8.60 -7.85 15.69
C LYS A 135 -9.02 -8.38 14.32
N SER A 136 -9.98 -7.75 13.65
CA SER A 136 -10.42 -8.15 12.31
C SER A 136 -9.66 -7.36 11.26
N SER A 137 -8.37 -7.65 11.08
CA SER A 137 -7.49 -6.89 10.17
C SER A 137 -6.43 -7.73 9.47
N VAL A 138 -6.00 -7.22 8.31
CA VAL A 138 -4.73 -7.52 7.65
C VAL A 138 -4.00 -6.19 7.47
N ALA A 139 -2.79 -6.08 8.00
CA ALA A 139 -1.91 -4.93 7.87
C ALA A 139 -0.70 -5.27 7.01
N VAL A 140 -0.28 -4.33 6.18
CA VAL A 140 1.00 -4.35 5.47
C VAL A 140 1.83 -3.18 6.00
N GLU A 141 2.85 -3.49 6.78
CA GLU A 141 3.75 -2.53 7.42
C GLU A 141 4.90 -2.10 6.53
N PHE A 142 5.29 -0.85 6.70
CA PHE A 142 6.49 -0.22 6.18
C PHE A 142 7.19 0.41 7.39
N ASP A 143 8.02 -0.39 8.04
CA ASP A 143 8.54 -0.14 9.38
C ASP A 143 9.97 0.37 9.33
N THR A 144 10.23 1.38 10.16
CA THR A 144 11.51 2.12 10.27
C THR A 144 12.12 2.02 11.68
N TYR A 145 11.54 1.18 12.54
CA TYR A 145 12.02 0.92 13.87
C TYR A 145 12.20 -0.59 14.09
N LYS A 146 13.12 -0.96 14.99
CA LYS A 146 13.36 -2.36 15.33
C LYS A 146 12.86 -2.65 16.74
N ASN A 147 11.68 -3.22 16.84
CA ASN A 147 11.24 -3.91 18.06
C ASN A 147 11.92 -5.28 18.18
N SER A 148 11.71 -5.95 19.33
CA SER A 148 12.32 -7.26 19.62
C SER A 148 11.86 -8.38 18.68
N TYR A 149 10.71 -8.22 18.03
CA TYR A 149 10.12 -9.18 17.10
C TYR A 149 10.50 -8.89 15.64
N ASP A 150 11.19 -7.78 15.36
CA ASP A 150 11.51 -7.37 14.00
C ASP A 150 12.84 -7.89 13.49
N ILE A 151 12.88 -8.14 12.19
CA ILE A 151 14.08 -8.59 11.49
C ILE A 151 15.12 -7.47 11.33
N SER A 152 14.69 -6.21 11.23
CA SER A 152 15.55 -5.03 11.11
C SER A 152 14.76 -3.75 11.40
N ASP A 153 15.44 -2.61 11.44
CA ASP A 153 14.86 -1.26 11.55
C ASP A 153 14.41 -0.69 10.20
N ASN A 154 14.34 -1.50 9.14
CA ASN A 154 13.91 -1.06 7.82
C ASN A 154 13.34 -2.24 7.03
N HIS A 155 12.09 -2.57 7.31
CA HIS A 155 11.46 -3.78 6.80
C HIS A 155 10.00 -3.58 6.39
N VAL A 156 9.49 -4.57 5.65
CA VAL A 156 8.08 -4.69 5.30
C VAL A 156 7.56 -5.96 5.94
N ALA A 157 6.37 -5.90 6.53
CA ALA A 157 5.72 -7.06 7.12
C ALA A 157 4.25 -7.18 6.69
N ILE A 158 3.71 -8.39 6.76
CA ILE A 158 2.27 -8.68 6.69
C ILE A 158 1.87 -9.20 8.06
N VAL A 159 0.91 -8.53 8.70
CA VAL A 159 0.35 -8.91 10.00
C VAL A 159 -1.15 -9.16 9.86
N THR A 160 -1.64 -10.16 10.59
CA THR A 160 -3.06 -10.47 10.66
C THR A 160 -3.54 -10.44 12.10
N GLY A 161 -4.81 -10.12 12.32
CA GLY A 161 -5.37 -10.20 13.67
C GLY A 161 -5.05 -9.00 14.58
N GLY A 162 -4.42 -7.95 14.04
CA GLY A 162 -4.01 -6.77 14.81
C GLY A 162 -3.00 -7.09 15.91
N ASN A 163 -2.07 -8.01 15.67
CA ASN A 163 -1.00 -8.36 16.61
C ASN A 163 0.37 -8.17 15.95
N ALA A 164 0.97 -6.99 16.14
CA ALA A 164 2.27 -6.64 15.53
C ALA A 164 3.40 -7.61 15.86
N GLU A 165 3.33 -8.25 17.03
CA GLU A 165 4.38 -9.18 17.46
C GLU A 165 4.39 -10.50 16.67
N VAL A 166 3.33 -10.80 15.91
CA VAL A 166 3.17 -12.05 15.16
C VAL A 166 2.99 -11.75 13.68
N GLN A 167 4.11 -11.58 12.99
CA GLN A 167 4.17 -11.33 11.55
C GLN A 167 3.93 -12.63 10.76
N ALA A 168 2.96 -12.61 9.84
CA ALA A 168 2.74 -13.70 8.90
C ALA A 168 3.88 -13.81 7.87
N ALA A 169 4.54 -12.69 7.57
CA ALA A 169 5.80 -12.63 6.84
C ALA A 169 6.47 -11.28 7.01
N SER A 170 7.80 -11.25 6.94
CA SER A 170 8.57 -10.02 6.81
C SER A 170 9.80 -10.19 5.93
N ALA A 171 10.27 -9.08 5.37
CA ALA A 171 11.51 -8.99 4.60
C ALA A 171 12.09 -7.57 4.68
N ASN A 172 13.42 -7.46 4.59
CA ASN A 172 14.08 -6.16 4.54
C ASN A 172 13.58 -5.37 3.33
N ALA A 173 13.30 -4.07 3.52
CA ALA A 173 12.93 -3.22 2.41
C ALA A 173 14.14 -3.02 1.49
N PRO A 174 13.94 -2.95 0.15
CA PRO A 174 15.02 -2.83 -0.82
C PRO A 174 15.69 -1.44 -0.82
N ARG A 175 15.22 -0.54 0.04
CA ARG A 175 15.73 0.82 0.26
C ARG A 175 15.33 1.33 1.64
N ALA A 176 15.94 2.42 2.08
CA ALA A 176 15.46 3.16 3.24
C ALA A 176 14.03 3.66 3.03
N LEU A 177 13.15 3.33 3.98
CA LEU A 177 11.76 3.81 4.04
C LEU A 177 11.65 5.17 4.73
N ALA A 178 12.58 5.48 5.64
CA ALA A 178 12.70 6.79 6.27
C ALA A 178 13.51 7.80 5.42
N GLY A 179 13.15 9.07 5.54
CA GLY A 179 13.89 10.22 5.02
C GLY A 179 13.53 10.63 3.59
N GLN A 180 13.34 9.67 2.68
CA GLN A 180 12.92 9.94 1.30
C GLN A 180 11.59 9.24 0.99
N PRO A 181 10.66 9.86 0.25
CA PRO A 181 9.40 9.22 -0.10
C PRO A 181 9.61 7.86 -0.78
N PHE A 182 8.79 6.88 -0.42
CA PHE A 182 8.75 5.56 -1.02
C PHE A 182 7.38 5.30 -1.66
N ARG A 183 7.37 4.48 -2.70
CA ARG A 183 6.13 4.00 -3.31
C ARG A 183 5.86 2.59 -2.81
N GLY A 184 4.69 2.37 -2.24
CA GLY A 184 4.15 1.05 -1.95
C GLY A 184 3.12 0.65 -3.00
N THR A 185 3.23 -0.55 -3.54
CA THR A 185 2.17 -1.16 -4.36
C THR A 185 1.80 -2.52 -3.76
N ILE A 186 0.51 -2.72 -3.48
CA ILE A 186 -0.02 -3.95 -2.89
C ILE A 186 -1.11 -4.49 -3.80
N SER A 187 -1.03 -5.77 -4.16
CA SER A 187 -2.03 -6.45 -5.00
C SER A 187 -2.51 -7.74 -4.37
N TYR A 188 -3.79 -8.05 -4.54
CA TYR A 188 -4.41 -9.27 -4.04
C TYR A 188 -5.14 -10.02 -5.16
N GLU A 189 -4.83 -11.32 -5.29
CA GLU A 189 -5.51 -12.27 -6.17
C GLU A 189 -6.36 -13.23 -5.30
N PRO A 190 -7.70 -13.08 -5.27
CA PRO A 190 -8.56 -13.81 -4.35
C PRO A 190 -8.64 -15.32 -4.65
N LEU A 191 -8.44 -15.76 -5.89
CA LEU A 191 -8.53 -17.19 -6.25
C LEU A 191 -7.39 -17.99 -5.63
N THR A 192 -6.19 -17.42 -5.62
CA THR A 192 -5.00 -18.04 -5.00
C THR A 192 -4.72 -17.50 -3.60
N LYS A 193 -5.52 -16.52 -3.16
CA LYS A 193 -5.33 -15.76 -1.91
C LYS A 193 -3.94 -15.13 -1.83
N THR A 194 -3.36 -14.74 -2.96
CA THR A 194 -1.99 -14.23 -3.01
C THR A 194 -1.99 -12.73 -2.76
N LEU A 195 -1.39 -12.30 -1.66
CA LEU A 195 -1.07 -10.91 -1.36
C LEU A 195 0.40 -10.63 -1.71
N GLN A 196 0.63 -9.66 -2.59
CA GLN A 196 1.97 -9.24 -3.00
C GLN A 196 2.22 -7.79 -2.61
N VAL A 197 3.44 -7.50 -2.17
CA VAL A 197 3.89 -6.17 -1.74
C VAL A 197 5.15 -5.81 -2.51
N PHE A 198 5.11 -4.65 -3.17
CA PHE A 198 6.22 -4.08 -3.93
C PHE A 198 6.62 -2.73 -3.33
N VAL A 199 7.92 -2.46 -3.35
CA VAL A 199 8.49 -1.19 -2.87
C VAL A 199 9.36 -0.56 -3.95
N ASN A 200 9.23 0.75 -4.12
CA ASN A 200 10.05 1.55 -5.02
C ASN A 200 10.38 2.93 -4.44
N ALA A 201 11.19 3.71 -5.17
CA ALA A 201 11.33 5.14 -4.92
C ALA A 201 9.99 5.88 -5.15
N GLY A 202 9.68 6.88 -4.33
CA GLY A 202 8.39 7.60 -4.37
C GLY A 202 8.14 8.36 -5.66
N ASN A 203 9.19 8.75 -6.40
CA ASN A 203 9.08 9.40 -7.71
C ASN A 203 8.96 8.41 -8.89
N SER A 204 8.94 7.09 -8.63
CA SER A 204 8.79 6.08 -9.68
C SER A 204 7.34 5.88 -10.08
N THR A 205 7.11 5.58 -11.35
CA THR A 205 5.80 5.19 -11.89
C THR A 205 5.61 3.67 -11.94
N LEU A 206 6.68 2.90 -11.74
CA LEU A 206 6.67 1.43 -11.77
C LEU A 206 6.30 0.85 -10.39
N PRO A 207 5.71 -0.36 -10.31
CA PRO A 207 5.37 -1.02 -9.04
C PRO A 207 6.56 -1.18 -8.09
N GLY A 208 7.75 -1.49 -8.63
CA GLY A 208 9.00 -1.65 -7.87
C GLY A 208 9.44 -3.10 -7.69
N THR A 209 10.30 -3.31 -6.71
CA THR A 209 10.84 -4.64 -6.34
C THR A 209 9.79 -5.40 -5.55
N LEU A 210 9.51 -6.65 -5.92
CA LEU A 210 8.68 -7.56 -5.11
C LEU A 210 9.40 -7.85 -3.79
N VAL A 211 8.80 -7.45 -2.67
CA VAL A 211 9.36 -7.63 -1.32
C VAL A 211 8.72 -8.84 -0.64
N LEU A 212 7.39 -8.98 -0.73
CA LEU A 212 6.64 -10.09 -0.14
C LEU A 212 5.63 -10.66 -1.14
N SER A 213 5.45 -11.99 -1.11
CA SER A 213 4.38 -12.70 -1.79
C SER A 213 3.92 -13.84 -0.88
N ARG A 214 2.68 -13.77 -0.38
CA ARG A 214 2.15 -14.69 0.64
C ARG A 214 0.69 -15.05 0.39
N THR A 215 0.36 -16.29 0.73
CA THR A 215 -1.03 -16.75 0.77
C THR A 215 -1.69 -16.24 2.04
N ILE A 216 -2.61 -15.29 1.92
CA ILE A 216 -3.36 -14.67 3.02
C ILE A 216 -4.84 -14.73 2.67
N ASP A 217 -5.61 -15.45 3.48
CA ASP A 217 -7.07 -15.43 3.37
C ASP A 217 -7.62 -14.16 4.01
N ILE A 218 -7.71 -13.07 3.23
CA ILE A 218 -8.18 -11.78 3.74
C ILE A 218 -9.59 -11.92 4.31
N ALA A 219 -10.50 -12.60 3.61
CA ALA A 219 -11.88 -12.76 4.06
C ALA A 219 -11.98 -13.52 5.40
N ALA A 220 -11.13 -14.53 5.62
CA ALA A 220 -11.07 -15.22 6.91
C ALA A 220 -10.52 -14.31 8.04
N ALA A 221 -9.57 -13.42 7.73
CA ALA A 221 -8.95 -12.53 8.71
C ALA A 221 -9.82 -11.31 9.06
N VAL A 222 -10.54 -10.74 8.09
CA VAL A 222 -11.26 -9.45 8.25
C VAL A 222 -12.78 -9.58 8.30
N GLY A 223 -13.33 -10.74 7.92
CA GLY A 223 -14.76 -10.98 7.73
C GLY A 223 -15.19 -10.93 6.26
N SER A 224 -16.45 -11.31 5.98
CA SER A 224 -16.98 -11.46 4.61
C SER A 224 -17.70 -10.22 4.06
N GLY A 225 -17.97 -9.20 4.89
CA GLY A 225 -18.68 -7.99 4.49
C GLY A 225 -17.78 -6.97 3.79
N PRO A 226 -18.36 -5.87 3.27
CA PRO A 226 -17.57 -4.74 2.80
C PRO A 226 -16.69 -4.22 3.94
N VAL A 227 -15.39 -4.20 3.71
CA VAL A 227 -14.37 -3.83 4.71
C VAL A 227 -13.78 -2.46 4.42
N HIS A 228 -13.29 -1.83 5.47
CA HIS A 228 -12.56 -0.57 5.35
C HIS A 228 -11.13 -0.83 4.89
N VAL A 229 -10.62 0.09 4.09
CA VAL A 229 -9.21 0.20 3.75
C VAL A 229 -8.70 1.58 4.13
N GLY A 230 -7.44 1.65 4.49
CA GLY A 230 -6.88 2.90 4.98
C GLY A 230 -5.43 2.77 5.38
N PHE A 231 -4.95 3.79 6.06
CA PHE A 231 -3.61 3.83 6.62
C PHE A 231 -3.67 4.08 8.11
N THR A 232 -2.71 3.49 8.81
CA THR A 232 -2.44 3.76 10.22
C THR A 232 -0.96 4.07 10.39
N ALA A 233 -0.66 4.83 11.43
CA ALA A 233 0.69 5.08 11.88
C ALA A 233 0.68 5.33 13.38
N ALA A 234 1.83 5.11 14.01
CA ALA A 234 2.05 5.55 15.36
C ALA A 234 3.51 5.94 15.62
N ASN A 235 3.67 6.66 16.71
CA ASN A 235 4.94 6.97 17.34
C ASN A 235 4.94 6.41 18.76
N GLY A 236 6.08 5.89 19.20
CA GLY A 236 6.39 5.62 20.59
C GLY A 236 7.28 6.73 21.19
N SER A 237 8.25 6.32 22.01
CA SER A 237 9.29 7.22 22.52
C SER A 237 10.25 7.69 21.43
N ASN A 238 10.36 6.93 20.34
CA ASN A 238 10.94 7.38 19.09
C ASN A 238 9.80 7.81 18.17
N TYR A 239 9.94 8.95 17.51
CA TYR A 239 8.83 9.56 16.81
C TYR A 239 9.28 10.32 15.58
N SER A 240 8.40 10.34 14.58
CA SER A 240 8.60 11.08 13.34
C SER A 240 7.24 11.49 12.75
N ALA A 241 7.25 12.48 11.86
CA ALA A 241 6.06 12.76 11.06
C ALA A 241 5.90 11.69 9.98
N GLN A 242 4.68 11.22 9.77
CA GLN A 242 4.39 10.12 8.87
C GLN A 242 3.19 10.49 8.00
N ASP A 243 3.47 10.66 6.71
CA ASP A 243 2.56 11.24 5.73
C ASP A 243 2.31 10.26 4.57
N ILE A 244 1.12 10.34 3.99
CA ILE A 244 0.79 9.78 2.67
C ILE A 244 0.63 10.96 1.72
N ASP A 245 1.41 10.97 0.65
CA ASP A 245 1.43 12.05 -0.34
C ASP A 245 0.38 11.84 -1.43
N SER A 246 0.16 10.58 -1.81
CA SER A 246 -0.82 10.18 -2.81
C SER A 246 -1.31 8.75 -2.57
N TRP A 247 -2.51 8.43 -3.03
CA TRP A 247 -3.12 7.11 -2.91
C TRP A 247 -4.12 6.83 -4.03
N THR A 248 -3.95 5.71 -4.72
CA THR A 248 -4.89 5.21 -5.72
C THR A 248 -5.20 3.75 -5.46
N MET A 249 -6.46 3.36 -5.63
CA MET A 249 -6.88 1.96 -5.54
C MET A 249 -7.86 1.60 -6.65
N PHE A 250 -7.62 0.43 -7.24
CA PHE A 250 -8.56 -0.25 -8.11
C PHE A 250 -9.06 -1.51 -7.41
N ALA A 251 -10.36 -1.77 -7.47
CA ALA A 251 -11.00 -2.96 -6.91
C ALA A 251 -12.23 -3.31 -7.76
N GLY A 252 -12.62 -4.59 -7.82
CA GLY A 252 -13.82 -5.02 -8.56
C GLY A 252 -13.83 -6.50 -8.88
#